data_AF-A0A7Y1VP71-F1
#
_entry.id   AF-A0A7Y1VP71-F1
#
_cell.length_a   1.000
_cell.length_b   1.000
_cell.length_c   1.000
_cell.angle_alpha   90.00
_cell.angle_beta   90.00
_cell.angle_gamma   90.00
#
_symmetry.space_group_name_H-M   'P 1'
#
loop_
_entity.id
_entity.type
_entity.pdbx_description
1 polymer ?
#
loop_
_entity_poly.entity_id
_entity_poly.type
_entity_poly.pdbx_seq_one_letter_code
_entity_poly.pdbx_strand_id
1 'polypeptide(L)' 'MKHRITGLLLAAGSSSRMGSPKQLLPWGNSTMLGHCISMAKRSDLE' A
#
# COMPACT_ATOMS: atom_id res chain seq x y z
N MET A 1 -22.52 -11.99 16.80
CA MET A 1 -21.28 -11.18 16.83
C MET A 1 -20.91 -10.83 15.40
N LYS A 2 -20.50 -9.59 15.11
CA LYS A 2 -20.10 -9.19 13.74
C LYS A 2 -18.63 -9.60 13.53
N HIS A 3 -18.34 -10.36 12.47
CA HIS A 3 -16.95 -10.70 12.12
C HIS A 3 -16.27 -9.48 11.51
N ARG A 4 -15.08 -9.13 12.00
CA ARG A 4 -14.25 -8.07 11.41
C ARG A 4 -13.17 -8.71 10.54
N ILE A 5 -12.88 -8.07 9.42
CA ILE A 5 -11.76 -8.42 8.54
C ILE A 5 -10.87 -7.19 8.45
N THR A 6 -9.63 -7.31 8.91
CA THR A 6 -8.65 -6.20 8.95
C THR A 6 -7.57 -6.41 7.89
N GLY A 7 -7.25 -5.34 7.16
CA GLY A 7 -6.14 -5.32 6.21
C GLY A 7 -4.81 -4.94 6.84
N LEU A 8 -3.73 -5.60 6.42
CA LEU A 8 -2.36 -5.24 6.79
C LEU A 8 -1.51 -5.02 5.54
N LEU A 9 -1.09 -3.78 5.29
CA LEU A 9 -0.17 -3.44 4.20
C LEU A 9 1.27 -3.49 4.71
N LEU A 10 2.02 -4.52 4.31
CA LEU A 10 3.44 -4.66 4.65
C LEU A 10 4.31 -3.84 3.69
N ALA A 11 4.71 -2.65 4.12
CA ALA A 11 5.49 -1.71 3.31
C ALA A 11 6.89 -1.42 3.87
N ALA A 12 7.42 -2.23 4.79
CA ALA A 12 8.73 -1.98 5.44
C ALA A 12 9.95 -2.55 4.69
N GLY A 13 9.76 -3.19 3.52
CA GLY A 13 10.86 -3.80 2.77
C GLY A 13 11.84 -2.76 2.21
N SER A 14 13.14 -3.03 2.34
CA SER A 14 14.21 -2.17 1.81
C SER A 14 14.20 -2.13 0.27
N SER A 15 14.77 -1.06 -0.28
CA SER A 15 14.72 -0.72 -1.71
C SER A 15 16.07 -0.88 -2.41
N SER A 16 16.76 -1.99 -2.14
CA SER A 16 18.18 -2.21 -2.49
C SER A 16 18.53 -2.09 -3.97
N ARG A 17 17.57 -2.28 -4.88
CA ARG A 17 17.79 -2.22 -6.34
C ARG A 17 17.19 -0.99 -7.01
N MET A 18 16.42 -0.17 -6.30
CA MET A 18 15.62 0.92 -6.90
C MET A 18 16.29 2.30 -6.76
N GLY A 19 17.39 2.41 -6.01
CA GLY A 19 18.12 3.67 -5.77
C GLY A 19 17.36 4.72 -4.95
N SER A 20 16.08 4.47 -4.64
CA SER A 20 15.17 5.32 -3.87
C SER A 20 14.15 4.44 -3.13
N PRO A 21 13.44 4.96 -2.11
CA PRO A 21 12.38 4.21 -1.45
C PRO A 21 11.29 3.77 -2.43
N LYS A 22 11.15 2.46 -2.66
CA LYS A 22 10.23 1.88 -3.64
C LYS A 22 8.77 2.28 -3.39
N GLN A 23 8.42 2.53 -2.13
CA GLN A 23 7.10 2.98 -1.68
C GLN A 23 6.72 4.36 -2.26
N LEU A 24 7.71 5.22 -2.53
CA LEU A 24 7.52 6.58 -3.03
C LEU A 24 7.69 6.70 -4.54
N LEU A 25 7.96 5.60 -5.26
CA LEU A 25 8.08 5.64 -6.71
C LEU A 25 6.77 6.16 -7.34
N PRO A 26 6.86 6.99 -8.40
CA PRO A 26 5.67 7.51 -9.08
C PRO A 26 4.78 6.38 -9.60
N TRP A 27 3.47 6.53 -9.41
CA TRP A 27 2.44 5.65 -9.96
C TRP A 27 1.23 6.46 -10.36
N GLY A 28 1.09 6.74 -11.67
CA GLY A 28 0.09 7.67 -12.18
C GLY A 28 0.20 9.04 -11.50
N ASN A 29 -0.89 9.51 -10.89
CA ASN A 29 -0.94 10.79 -10.17
C ASN A 29 -0.60 10.67 -8.67
N SER A 30 0.02 9.56 -8.24
CA SER A 30 0.37 9.30 -6.84
C SER A 30 1.70 8.53 -6.73
N THR A 31 1.90 7.83 -5.61
CA THR A 31 3.04 6.93 -5.38
C THR A 31 2.59 5.48 -5.40
N MET A 32 3.54 4.54 -5.52
CA MET A 32 3.26 3.10 -5.46
C MET A 32 2.52 2.71 -4.16
N LEU A 33 2.95 3.23 -2.99
CA LEU A 33 2.24 2.99 -1.73
C LEU A 33 0.87 3.69 -1.71
N GLY A 34 0.77 4.90 -2.27
CA GLY A 34 -0.51 5.61 -2.41
C GLY A 34 -1.54 4.81 -3.21
N HIS A 35 -1.10 4.15 -4.29
CA HIS A 35 -1.94 3.24 -5.07
C HIS A 35 -2.43 2.04 -4.23
N CYS A 36 -1.54 1.36 -3.50
CA CYS A 36 -1.92 0.24 -2.63
C CYS A 36 -2.94 0.66 -1.55
N ILE A 37 -2.75 1.82 -0.91
CA ILE A 37 -3.69 2.35 0.09
C ILE A 37 -5.05 2.66 -0.56
N SER A 38 -5.06 3.25 -1.76
CA SER A 38 -6.30 3.53 -2.50
C SER A 38 -7.07 2.25 -2.81
N MET A 39 -6.38 1.18 -3.21
CA MET A 39 -7.01 -0.13 -3.46
C MET A 39 -7.55 -0.76 -2.18
N ALA A 40 -6.79 -0.68 -1.07
CA ALA A 40 -7.26 -1.16 0.23
C ALA A 40 -8.53 -0.42 0.69
N LYS A 41 -8.58 0.90 0.53
CA LYS A 41 -9.77 1.71 0.86
C LYS A 41 -10.99 1.43 -0.01
N ARG A 42 -10.82 0.82 -1.19
CA ARG A 42 -11.91 0.40 -2.08
C ARG A 42 -12.44 -1.00 -1.79
N SER A 43 -11.75 -1.76 -0.94
CA SER A 43 -12.18 -3.09 -0.54
C SER A 43 -13.15 -3.03 0.65
N ASP A 44 -13.78 -4.15 0.97
CA ASP A 44 -14.73 -4.29 2.09
C ASP A 44 -14.04 -4.47 3.46
N LEU A 45 -12.80 -3.98 3.61
CA LEU A 45 -12.04 -4.04 4.85
C LEU A 45 -12.52 -2.95 5.82
N GLU A 46 -12.57 -3.27 7.12
CA GLU A 46 -12.85 -2.29 8.19
C GLU A 46 -11.66 -1.36 8.48
#